data_AF-A0A2H8TI49-F1
#
_entry.id   AF-A0A2H8TI49-F1
#
_cell.length_a   1.000
_cell.length_b   1.000
_cell.length_c   1.000
_cell.angle_alpha   90.00
_cell.angle_beta   90.00
_cell.angle_gamma   90.00
#
_symmetry.space_group_name_H-M   'P 1'
#
loop_
_entity.id
_entity.type
_entity.pdbx_description
1 polymer ?
#
loop_
_entity_poly.entity_id
_entity_poly.type
_entity_poly.pdbx_seq_one_letter_code
_entity_poly.pdbx_strand_id
1 'polypeptide(L)'
;MYWVYFLITTVQFAYCKVLFSPTTATTVVDWWQNAIIYEIFPLSFKDSNGDGSGDFKGITEKLDYIVDLGVTAIWITPFFESPLKSGGYDISNYLKVQEVFGTLDDFKDLLNAAHSKNLKVIMDFVPNHTSDKHIWFEKSANNETDYADYYIWKDAKNQEEVLNNNTIPIVPNNWLRICGDESAWTWHTTRKQFYFNQFIQNLPDLNFRNKKVHEEMKNILNYWITLGIDGIRIDALKHVYESENLEDEPILDSSIVGNNYTNLDHIYTTDQEEIYDLIQDWRLLLDDFKQNDHFTRIIMTESYSNNSVLFKYYTSGVDVPTNFNLVRYSSYTPKDFARNIEEWITKMPVGATFNSVLQNHDHKRFSILYGSKLIDGMNAFSLFLPGIAIVLYGGEIGMEDIPDKVNFARSPMQWDDTKDAGFTNTTHEPWIMVHPNYVTRNVKTESNNPKSYLNFF
;
A
#
# COMPACT_ATOMS: atom_id res chain seq x y z
N MET A 1 35.71 59.67 26.59
CA MET A 1 35.23 58.58 25.72
C MET A 1 34.80 57.33 26.54
N TYR A 2 34.34 57.50 27.78
CA TYR A 2 33.95 56.40 28.68
C TYR A 2 32.45 56.36 29.05
N TRP A 3 31.66 57.35 28.60
CA TRP A 3 30.22 57.44 28.89
C TRP A 3 29.30 57.10 27.69
N VAL A 4 29.85 56.95 26.49
CA VAL A 4 29.08 56.56 25.28
C VAL A 4 28.94 55.03 25.18
N TYR A 5 29.89 54.27 25.75
CA TYR A 5 29.84 52.81 25.75
C TYR A 5 28.84 52.20 26.77
N PHE A 6 28.47 52.93 27.82
CA PHE A 6 27.53 52.43 28.84
C PHE A 6 26.05 52.61 28.44
N LEU A 7 25.75 53.58 27.57
CA LEU A 7 24.39 53.80 27.06
C LEU A 7 24.04 52.86 25.89
N ILE A 8 25.01 52.50 25.05
CA ILE A 8 24.79 51.55 23.95
C ILE A 8 24.64 50.11 24.48
N THR A 9 25.33 49.76 25.56
CA THR A 9 25.23 48.42 26.17
C THR A 9 23.99 48.25 27.06
N THR A 10 23.39 49.31 27.62
CA THR A 10 22.15 49.18 28.40
C THR A 10 20.88 49.25 27.56
N VAL A 11 20.90 49.96 26.42
CA VAL A 11 19.74 50.00 25.49
C VAL A 11 19.67 48.76 24.59
N GLN A 12 20.78 48.08 24.28
CA GLN A 12 20.75 46.81 23.53
C GLN A 12 20.35 45.58 24.36
N PHE A 13 20.42 45.62 25.70
CA PHE A 13 20.05 44.47 26.54
C PHE A 13 18.61 44.52 27.09
N ALA A 14 17.92 45.66 26.99
CA ALA A 14 16.51 45.79 27.41
C ALA A 14 15.50 45.62 26.26
N TYR A 15 15.90 45.84 25.00
CA TYR A 15 15.03 45.68 23.82
C TYR A 15 15.31 44.41 22.97
N CYS A 16 16.22 43.53 23.42
CA CYS A 16 16.39 42.17 22.87
C CYS A 16 15.98 41.09 23.90
N LYS A 17 14.97 41.38 24.73
CA LYS A 17 14.28 40.38 25.57
C LYS A 17 12.82 40.17 25.19
N VAL A 18 12.38 40.71 24.06
CA VAL A 18 11.11 40.38 23.41
C VAL A 18 11.43 40.15 21.94
N LEU A 19 10.99 39.00 21.42
CA LEU A 19 11.28 38.39 20.12
C LEU A 19 12.47 37.42 20.14
N PHE A 20 12.11 36.14 20.20
CA PHE A 20 12.95 34.94 20.33
C PHE A 20 13.50 34.66 21.73
N SER A 21 12.59 34.42 22.69
CA SER A 21 12.78 33.19 23.48
C SER A 21 13.06 32.08 22.47
N PRO A 22 14.07 31.22 22.65
CA PRO A 22 14.07 29.96 21.93
C PRO A 22 12.76 29.32 22.36
N THR A 23 11.76 29.32 21.48
CA THR A 23 10.72 28.33 21.56
C THR A 23 11.50 27.03 21.40
N THR A 24 11.89 26.44 22.52
CA THR A 24 11.79 25.00 22.71
C THR A 24 10.31 24.64 22.63
N ALA A 25 9.64 25.03 21.55
CA ALA A 25 8.69 24.16 20.93
C ALA A 25 9.60 23.07 20.36
N THR A 26 9.90 22.07 21.18
CA THR A 26 9.90 20.71 20.64
C THR A 26 8.63 20.65 19.82
N THR A 27 8.75 20.81 18.50
CA THR A 27 7.64 20.57 17.59
C THR A 27 7.18 19.17 17.96
N VAL A 28 6.03 19.09 18.64
CA VAL A 28 5.44 17.80 18.97
C VAL A 28 5.13 17.22 17.61
N VAL A 29 5.99 16.30 17.18
CA VAL A 29 5.79 15.55 15.95
C VAL A 29 4.57 14.66 16.17
N ASP A 30 3.69 14.66 15.19
CA ASP A 30 2.53 13.76 15.22
C ASP A 30 3.00 12.31 15.17
N TRP A 31 2.18 11.36 15.63
CA TRP A 31 2.57 9.96 15.85
C TRP A 31 3.17 9.30 14.61
N TRP A 32 2.72 9.73 13.44
CA TRP A 32 3.09 9.14 12.16
C TRP A 32 4.39 9.68 11.60
N GLN A 33 4.86 10.87 12.02
CA GLN A 33 5.96 11.56 11.36
C GLN A 33 7.34 10.91 11.60
N ASN A 34 7.43 10.04 12.58
CA ASN A 34 8.61 9.23 12.89
C ASN A 34 8.24 7.75 13.11
N ALA A 35 7.14 7.30 12.51
CA ALA A 35 6.63 5.96 12.72
C ALA A 35 7.54 4.89 12.09
N ILE A 36 7.63 3.75 12.77
CA ILE A 36 8.04 2.49 12.16
C ILE A 36 6.76 1.73 11.86
N ILE A 37 6.44 1.62 10.56
CA ILE A 37 5.24 0.96 10.05
C ILE A 37 5.62 -0.45 9.63
N TYR A 38 5.00 -1.44 10.26
CA TYR A 38 5.26 -2.86 10.01
C TYR A 38 4.16 -3.44 9.11
N GLU A 39 4.52 -3.79 7.89
CA GLU A 39 3.64 -4.39 6.88
C GLU A 39 3.42 -5.88 7.19
N ILE A 40 2.16 -6.24 7.45
CA ILE A 40 1.70 -7.59 7.75
C ILE A 40 0.87 -8.10 6.59
N PHE A 41 1.28 -9.25 6.04
CA PHE A 41 0.47 -10.04 5.13
C PHE A 41 -0.30 -11.11 5.94
N PRO A 42 -1.62 -10.95 6.20
CA PRO A 42 -2.33 -11.72 7.23
C PRO A 42 -2.25 -13.23 7.04
N LEU A 43 -2.43 -13.72 5.80
CA LEU A 43 -2.38 -15.15 5.46
C LEU A 43 -1.08 -15.82 5.91
N SER A 44 0.01 -15.08 6.09
CA SER A 44 1.35 -15.62 6.36
C SER A 44 1.93 -15.18 7.70
N PHE A 45 1.20 -14.43 8.52
CA PHE A 45 1.78 -13.91 9.76
C PHE A 45 1.73 -14.93 10.90
N LYS A 46 0.54 -15.37 11.30
CA LYS A 46 0.37 -16.40 12.33
C LYS A 46 -1.02 -17.03 12.23
N ASP A 47 -1.05 -18.36 12.14
CA ASP A 47 -2.27 -19.16 12.21
C ASP A 47 -2.53 -19.55 13.67
N SER A 48 -3.71 -19.18 14.19
CA SER A 48 -4.14 -19.46 15.57
C SER A 48 -5.13 -20.62 15.67
N ASN A 49 -5.84 -20.95 14.58
CA ASN A 49 -6.95 -21.92 14.58
C ASN A 49 -6.56 -23.27 13.96
N GLY A 50 -5.43 -23.31 13.24
CA GLY A 50 -4.89 -24.50 12.63
C GLY A 50 -5.45 -24.88 11.26
N ASP A 51 -5.99 -23.95 10.50
CA ASP A 51 -6.49 -24.18 9.13
C ASP A 51 -5.41 -23.99 8.05
N GLY A 52 -4.19 -23.60 8.45
CA GLY A 52 -3.06 -23.36 7.56
C GLY A 52 -2.95 -21.93 7.05
N SER A 53 -3.83 -21.02 7.47
CA SER A 53 -3.84 -19.61 7.09
C SER A 53 -3.73 -18.72 8.31
N GLY A 54 -2.98 -17.63 8.18
CA GLY A 54 -2.87 -16.66 9.27
C GLY A 54 -4.14 -15.84 9.43
N ASP A 55 -4.43 -15.42 10.66
CA ASP A 55 -5.71 -14.82 11.05
C ASP A 55 -5.54 -13.65 12.06
N PHE A 56 -6.62 -12.91 12.36
CA PHE A 56 -6.55 -11.74 13.25
C PHE A 56 -6.14 -12.09 14.68
N LYS A 57 -6.50 -13.29 15.18
CA LYS A 57 -6.11 -13.74 16.52
C LYS A 57 -4.62 -14.06 16.55
N GLY A 58 -4.09 -14.67 15.50
CA GLY A 58 -2.67 -14.90 15.34
C GLY A 58 -1.87 -13.60 15.30
N ILE A 59 -2.36 -12.56 14.61
CA ILE A 59 -1.74 -11.22 14.69
C ILE A 59 -1.79 -10.70 16.13
N THR A 60 -2.93 -10.82 16.81
CA THR A 60 -3.13 -10.38 18.20
C THR A 60 -2.16 -11.05 19.16
N GLU A 61 -1.93 -12.37 19.03
CA GLU A 61 -0.97 -13.15 19.83
C GLU A 61 0.48 -12.66 19.69
N LYS A 62 0.79 -11.95 18.61
CA LYS A 62 2.15 -11.51 18.25
C LYS A 62 2.36 -10.00 18.39
N LEU A 63 1.37 -9.26 18.90
CA LEU A 63 1.53 -7.82 19.12
C LEU A 63 2.65 -7.48 20.11
N ASP A 64 2.90 -8.31 21.13
CA ASP A 64 4.02 -8.09 22.06
C ASP A 64 5.37 -8.15 21.34
N TYR A 65 5.55 -9.11 20.43
CA TYR A 65 6.73 -9.19 19.58
C TYR A 65 6.90 -7.92 18.73
N ILE A 66 5.81 -7.45 18.11
CA ILE A 66 5.84 -6.22 17.29
C ILE A 66 6.23 -5.00 18.14
N VAL A 67 5.70 -4.88 19.36
CA VAL A 67 6.07 -3.80 20.29
C VAL A 67 7.55 -3.90 20.69
N ASP A 68 8.07 -5.10 20.95
CA ASP A 68 9.47 -5.31 21.33
C ASP A 68 10.44 -4.92 20.21
N LEU A 69 10.01 -4.98 18.94
CA LEU A 69 10.76 -4.46 17.78
C LEU A 69 10.82 -2.91 17.72
N GLY A 70 10.09 -2.21 18.59
CA GLY A 70 9.97 -0.75 18.56
C GLY A 70 9.01 -0.21 17.47
N VAL A 71 8.24 -1.09 16.84
CA VAL A 71 7.21 -0.71 15.86
C VAL A 71 6.14 0.16 16.52
N THR A 72 5.67 1.17 15.81
CA THR A 72 4.64 2.11 16.31
C THR A 72 3.31 2.00 15.57
N ALA A 73 3.31 1.38 14.39
CA ALA A 73 2.11 1.13 13.62
C ALA A 73 2.21 -0.17 12.81
N ILE A 74 1.09 -0.86 12.63
CA ILE A 74 0.96 -1.98 11.72
C ILE A 74 0.14 -1.54 10.51
N TRP A 75 0.62 -1.91 9.32
CA TRP A 75 -0.18 -1.85 8.10
C TRP A 75 -0.58 -3.28 7.74
N ILE A 76 -1.87 -3.53 7.66
CA ILE A 76 -2.43 -4.83 7.31
C ILE A 76 -2.86 -4.77 5.84
N THR A 77 -2.30 -5.63 4.99
CA THR A 77 -2.71 -5.78 3.59
C THR A 77 -4.22 -6.17 3.51
N PRO A 78 -4.88 -6.11 2.34
CA PRO A 78 -6.33 -6.22 2.27
C PRO A 78 -6.88 -7.46 2.97
N PHE A 79 -7.86 -7.23 3.85
CA PHE A 79 -8.49 -8.26 4.67
C PHE A 79 -10.00 -8.42 4.42
N PHE A 80 -10.52 -7.79 3.36
CA PHE A 80 -11.92 -7.82 2.99
C PHE A 80 -12.35 -9.18 2.40
N GLU A 81 -13.65 -9.45 2.39
CA GLU A 81 -14.22 -10.63 1.72
C GLU A 81 -13.78 -10.64 0.24
N SER A 82 -13.15 -11.74 -0.18
CA SER A 82 -12.47 -11.88 -1.45
C SER A 82 -12.41 -13.34 -1.92
N PRO A 83 -12.44 -13.63 -3.24
CA PRO A 83 -12.10 -14.94 -3.77
C PRO A 83 -10.63 -15.35 -3.58
N LEU A 84 -9.76 -14.43 -3.11
CA LEU A 84 -8.33 -14.61 -2.83
C LEU A 84 -7.48 -15.00 -4.04
N LYS A 85 -7.95 -14.76 -5.28
CA LYS A 85 -7.15 -15.05 -6.48
C LYS A 85 -6.01 -14.06 -6.66
N SER A 86 -6.13 -12.87 -6.06
CA SER A 86 -5.11 -11.83 -6.06
C SER A 86 -4.61 -11.54 -4.64
N GLY A 87 -4.64 -12.52 -3.74
CA GLY A 87 -4.14 -12.38 -2.37
C GLY A 87 -4.92 -11.39 -1.50
N GLY A 88 -6.20 -11.14 -1.81
CA GLY A 88 -7.08 -10.23 -1.06
C GLY A 88 -7.43 -8.94 -1.79
N TYR A 89 -6.70 -8.60 -2.86
CA TYR A 89 -6.96 -7.39 -3.66
C TYR A 89 -8.17 -7.54 -4.61
N ASP A 90 -8.64 -8.77 -4.87
CA ASP A 90 -9.89 -9.04 -5.58
C ASP A 90 -11.10 -8.97 -4.62
N ILE A 91 -11.49 -7.76 -4.20
CA ILE A 91 -12.52 -7.55 -3.17
C ILE A 91 -13.93 -7.83 -3.72
N SER A 92 -14.71 -8.70 -3.05
CA SER A 92 -16.12 -8.96 -3.36
C SER A 92 -17.10 -8.30 -2.40
N ASN A 93 -16.63 -7.83 -1.23
CA ASN A 93 -17.43 -7.01 -0.31
C ASN A 93 -16.54 -6.18 0.64
N TYR A 94 -16.55 -4.86 0.46
CA TYR A 94 -15.76 -3.92 1.27
C TYR A 94 -16.19 -3.78 2.74
N LEU A 95 -17.39 -4.24 3.11
CA LEU A 95 -17.93 -4.08 4.48
C LEU A 95 -17.86 -5.36 5.31
N LYS A 96 -17.23 -6.41 4.77
CA LYS A 96 -16.99 -7.67 5.47
C LYS A 96 -15.51 -7.99 5.45
N VAL A 97 -15.06 -8.64 6.52
CA VAL A 97 -13.75 -9.27 6.58
C VAL A 97 -13.80 -10.65 5.91
N GLN A 98 -12.66 -11.11 5.38
CA GLN A 98 -12.53 -12.46 4.85
C GLN A 98 -12.65 -13.51 5.95
N GLU A 99 -13.46 -14.53 5.71
CA GLU A 99 -13.75 -15.60 6.70
C GLU A 99 -12.48 -16.28 7.22
N VAL A 100 -11.46 -16.46 6.36
CA VAL A 100 -10.17 -17.06 6.74
C VAL A 100 -9.43 -16.26 7.81
N PHE A 101 -9.66 -14.95 7.91
CA PHE A 101 -9.04 -14.11 8.94
C PHE A 101 -9.84 -14.08 10.24
N GLY A 102 -11.08 -14.58 10.23
CA GLY A 102 -12.01 -14.58 11.35
C GLY A 102 -13.23 -13.72 11.10
N THR A 103 -13.77 -13.13 12.16
CA THR A 103 -14.98 -12.31 12.15
C THR A 103 -14.66 -10.83 12.32
N LEU A 104 -15.66 -9.98 12.06
CA LEU A 104 -15.53 -8.54 12.32
C LEU A 104 -15.26 -8.25 13.81
N ASP A 105 -15.75 -9.08 14.73
CA ASP A 105 -15.47 -8.92 16.16
C ASP A 105 -14.02 -9.31 16.49
N ASP A 106 -13.46 -10.34 15.84
CA ASP A 106 -12.04 -10.67 15.98
C ASP A 106 -11.15 -9.51 15.47
N PHE A 107 -11.58 -8.80 14.41
CA PHE A 107 -10.90 -7.61 13.94
C PHE A 107 -10.97 -6.44 14.94
N LYS A 108 -12.13 -6.21 15.57
CA LYS A 108 -12.27 -5.20 16.64
C LYS A 108 -11.40 -5.55 17.84
N ASP A 109 -11.31 -6.83 18.19
CA ASP A 109 -10.45 -7.30 19.27
C ASP A 109 -8.97 -7.03 18.96
N LEU A 110 -8.54 -7.26 17.71
CA LEU A 110 -7.20 -6.88 17.23
C LEU A 110 -6.97 -5.36 17.34
N LEU A 111 -7.92 -4.54 16.90
CA LEU A 111 -7.82 -3.07 17.02
C LEU A 111 -7.65 -2.65 18.48
N ASN A 112 -8.52 -3.14 19.37
CA ASN A 112 -8.47 -2.83 20.79
C ASN A 112 -7.14 -3.27 21.42
N ALA A 113 -6.65 -4.47 21.07
CA ALA A 113 -5.38 -4.99 21.57
C ALA A 113 -4.20 -4.16 21.08
N ALA A 114 -4.17 -3.77 19.80
CA ALA A 114 -3.14 -2.89 19.24
C ALA A 114 -3.14 -1.52 19.93
N HIS A 115 -4.31 -0.88 20.05
CA HIS A 115 -4.45 0.42 20.71
C HIS A 115 -4.06 0.38 22.19
N SER A 116 -4.36 -0.71 22.91
CA SER A 116 -3.94 -0.89 24.31
C SER A 116 -2.42 -0.91 24.49
N LYS A 117 -1.69 -1.21 23.41
CA LYS A 117 -0.22 -1.22 23.32
C LYS A 117 0.35 0.02 22.63
N ASN A 118 -0.50 1.02 22.38
CA ASN A 118 -0.16 2.25 21.64
C ASN A 118 0.34 2.00 20.20
N LEU A 119 -0.04 0.87 19.60
CA LEU A 119 0.15 0.61 18.17
C LEU A 119 -0.99 1.21 17.37
N LYS A 120 -0.68 1.79 16.21
CA LYS A 120 -1.69 2.24 15.23
C LYS A 120 -1.97 1.18 14.18
N VAL A 121 -3.18 1.14 13.66
CA VAL A 121 -3.59 0.17 12.63
C VAL A 121 -3.98 0.90 11.36
N ILE A 122 -3.24 0.64 10.30
CA ILE A 122 -3.43 1.19 8.97
C ILE A 122 -4.06 0.12 8.08
N MET A 123 -5.19 0.46 7.47
CA MET A 123 -5.93 -0.41 6.57
C MET A 123 -5.47 -0.22 5.13
N ASP A 124 -5.20 -1.31 4.41
CA ASP A 124 -5.07 -1.26 2.96
C ASP A 124 -6.44 -1.09 2.29
N PHE A 125 -6.56 -0.10 1.40
CA PHE A 125 -7.78 0.27 0.72
C PHE A 125 -7.55 0.27 -0.79
N VAL A 126 -8.30 -0.57 -1.50
CA VAL A 126 -8.19 -0.76 -2.95
C VAL A 126 -9.39 -0.09 -3.64
N PRO A 127 -9.29 1.18 -4.06
CA PRO A 127 -10.40 1.88 -4.69
C PRO A 127 -10.59 1.53 -6.17
N ASN A 128 -9.51 1.22 -6.89
CA ASN A 128 -9.48 1.16 -8.35
C ASN A 128 -10.47 0.17 -8.96
N HIS A 129 -10.58 -1.02 -8.37
CA HIS A 129 -11.31 -2.15 -8.94
C HIS A 129 -11.96 -2.99 -7.85
N THR A 130 -12.89 -3.84 -8.25
CA THR A 130 -13.42 -4.92 -7.41
C THR A 130 -13.14 -6.27 -8.04
N SER A 131 -13.49 -7.35 -7.36
CA SER A 131 -13.66 -8.66 -8.00
C SER A 131 -14.79 -8.66 -9.05
N ASP A 132 -14.66 -9.49 -10.08
CA ASP A 132 -15.75 -9.86 -10.98
C ASP A 132 -16.90 -10.65 -10.30
N LYS A 133 -16.74 -10.99 -9.02
CA LYS A 133 -17.78 -11.56 -8.13
C LYS A 133 -18.40 -10.54 -7.19
N HIS A 134 -18.00 -9.27 -7.27
CA HIS A 134 -18.63 -8.21 -6.48
C HIS A 134 -20.07 -8.00 -6.98
N ILE A 135 -21.01 -7.82 -6.05
CA ILE A 135 -22.43 -7.63 -6.39
C ILE A 135 -22.64 -6.43 -7.33
N TRP A 136 -21.82 -5.39 -7.19
CA TRP A 136 -21.82 -4.25 -8.12
C TRP A 136 -21.51 -4.69 -9.55
N PHE A 137 -20.51 -5.54 -9.77
CA PHE A 137 -20.15 -6.00 -11.11
C PHE A 137 -21.24 -6.89 -11.70
N GLU A 138 -21.82 -7.79 -10.90
CA GLU A 138 -22.93 -8.65 -11.35
C GLU A 138 -24.15 -7.82 -11.78
N LYS A 139 -24.58 -6.87 -10.95
CA LYS A 139 -25.70 -5.97 -11.25
C LYS A 139 -25.41 -5.06 -12.44
N SER A 140 -24.18 -4.52 -12.49
CA SER A 140 -23.70 -3.76 -13.63
C SER A 140 -23.76 -4.62 -14.89
N ALA A 141 -23.17 -5.82 -14.91
CA ALA A 141 -23.18 -6.71 -16.08
C ALA A 141 -24.59 -7.08 -16.58
N ASN A 142 -25.59 -7.09 -15.69
CA ASN A 142 -27.00 -7.27 -16.02
C ASN A 142 -27.73 -5.97 -16.43
N ASN A 143 -27.01 -4.86 -16.53
CA ASN A 143 -27.51 -3.53 -16.87
C ASN A 143 -28.63 -3.05 -15.93
N GLU A 144 -28.54 -3.39 -14.63
CA GLU A 144 -29.45 -2.86 -13.61
C GLU A 144 -29.24 -1.35 -13.45
N THR A 145 -30.31 -0.56 -13.55
CA THR A 145 -30.25 0.91 -13.69
C THR A 145 -29.39 1.62 -12.66
N ASP A 146 -29.38 1.15 -11.40
CA ASP A 146 -28.60 1.78 -10.36
C ASP A 146 -27.10 1.53 -10.44
N TYR A 147 -26.69 0.42 -11.09
CA TYR A 147 -25.32 -0.07 -11.14
C TYR A 147 -24.72 -0.09 -12.55
N ALA A 148 -25.52 0.20 -13.58
CA ALA A 148 -25.14 0.05 -14.99
C ALA A 148 -23.80 0.73 -15.34
N ASP A 149 -23.52 1.88 -14.70
CA ASP A 149 -22.32 2.70 -14.92
C ASP A 149 -21.33 2.67 -13.75
N TYR A 150 -21.39 1.66 -12.84
CA TYR A 150 -20.40 1.49 -11.76
C TYR A 150 -19.03 1.07 -12.31
N TYR A 151 -18.99 0.47 -13.51
CA TYR A 151 -17.77 0.04 -14.19
C TYR A 151 -17.72 0.66 -15.58
N ILE A 152 -16.55 0.63 -16.19
CA ILE A 152 -16.32 1.23 -17.50
C ILE A 152 -16.70 0.23 -18.60
N TRP A 153 -17.85 0.45 -19.23
CA TRP A 153 -18.36 -0.37 -20.34
C TRP A 153 -18.25 0.36 -21.67
N LYS A 154 -17.79 -0.33 -22.72
CA LYS A 154 -17.71 0.20 -24.08
C LYS A 154 -18.15 -0.82 -25.11
N ASP A 155 -18.85 -0.35 -26.13
CA ASP A 155 -19.21 -1.17 -27.29
C ASP A 155 -17.94 -1.57 -28.08
N ALA A 156 -18.02 -2.69 -28.79
CA ALA A 156 -17.01 -3.03 -29.78
C ALA A 156 -17.02 -2.02 -30.93
N LYS A 157 -15.86 -1.76 -31.55
CA LYS A 157 -15.80 -0.90 -32.76
C LYS A 157 -16.70 -1.43 -33.89
N ASN A 158 -16.92 -2.74 -33.94
CA ASN A 158 -17.79 -3.43 -34.90
C ASN A 158 -19.09 -3.97 -34.25
N GLN A 159 -19.65 -3.24 -33.27
CA GLN A 159 -20.80 -3.70 -32.46
C GLN A 159 -21.97 -4.25 -33.28
N GLU A 160 -22.37 -3.57 -34.36
CA GLU A 160 -23.50 -4.00 -35.21
C GLU A 160 -23.24 -5.38 -35.83
N GLU A 161 -22.02 -5.64 -36.31
CA GLU A 161 -21.64 -6.94 -36.87
C GLU A 161 -21.59 -8.02 -35.80
N VAL A 162 -21.09 -7.70 -34.61
CA VAL A 162 -21.01 -8.62 -33.48
C VAL A 162 -22.41 -9.07 -33.05
N LEU A 163 -23.37 -8.14 -32.99
CA LEU A 163 -24.75 -8.42 -32.59
C LEU A 163 -25.53 -9.21 -33.67
N ASN A 164 -25.22 -9.00 -34.96
CA ASN A 164 -25.96 -9.62 -36.06
C ASN A 164 -25.36 -10.96 -36.54
N ASN A 165 -24.03 -11.08 -36.52
CA ASN A 165 -23.31 -12.15 -37.23
C ASN A 165 -22.35 -12.96 -36.34
N ASN A 166 -22.34 -12.75 -35.01
CA ASN A 166 -21.42 -13.40 -34.07
C ASN A 166 -19.93 -13.28 -34.49
N THR A 167 -19.53 -12.12 -35.03
CA THR A 167 -18.12 -11.83 -35.35
C THR A 167 -17.31 -11.57 -34.10
N ILE A 168 -15.98 -11.66 -34.21
CA ILE A 168 -15.06 -11.35 -33.10
C ILE A 168 -15.17 -9.85 -32.79
N PRO A 169 -15.42 -9.45 -31.54
CA PRO A 169 -15.53 -8.05 -31.17
C PRO A 169 -14.16 -7.36 -31.20
N ILE A 170 -14.12 -6.15 -31.75
CA ILE A 170 -12.91 -5.33 -31.87
C ILE A 170 -12.86 -4.34 -30.70
N VAL A 171 -11.74 -4.35 -29.97
CA VAL A 171 -11.51 -3.53 -28.78
C VAL A 171 -11.56 -2.01 -29.06
N PRO A 172 -11.94 -1.18 -28.06
CA PRO A 172 -12.04 0.27 -28.21
C PRO A 172 -10.73 0.99 -28.54
N ASN A 173 -9.59 0.55 -28.01
CA ASN A 173 -8.28 1.15 -28.24
C ASN A 173 -7.16 0.13 -27.92
N ASN A 174 -5.91 0.57 -28.02
CA ASN A 174 -4.71 -0.25 -27.81
C ASN A 174 -4.27 -0.40 -26.34
N TRP A 175 -5.08 0.02 -25.36
CA TRP A 175 -4.70 -0.05 -23.96
C TRP A 175 -4.44 -1.49 -23.52
N LEU A 176 -3.36 -1.70 -22.78
CA LEU A 176 -2.89 -3.01 -22.34
C LEU A 176 -2.96 -3.15 -20.82
N ARG A 177 -3.13 -4.38 -20.36
CA ARG A 177 -3.02 -4.73 -18.94
C ARG A 177 -1.58 -4.68 -18.47
N ILE A 178 -1.41 -4.26 -17.22
CA ILE A 178 -0.13 -4.31 -16.50
C ILE A 178 0.39 -5.76 -16.42
N CYS A 179 -0.51 -6.72 -16.20
CA CYS A 179 -0.16 -8.13 -16.12
C CYS A 179 -0.48 -8.85 -17.43
N GLY A 180 0.58 -9.23 -18.17
CA GLY A 180 0.49 -10.20 -19.26
C GLY A 180 0.42 -9.63 -20.68
N ASP A 181 0.60 -8.32 -20.87
CA ASP A 181 0.63 -7.65 -22.19
C ASP A 181 -0.64 -7.90 -23.05
N GLU A 182 -1.75 -8.30 -22.42
CA GLU A 182 -3.05 -8.50 -23.05
C GLU A 182 -3.85 -7.18 -23.12
N SER A 183 -4.89 -7.14 -23.96
CA SER A 183 -5.82 -6.01 -23.98
C SER A 183 -6.44 -5.76 -22.61
N ALA A 184 -6.49 -4.49 -22.19
CA ALA A 184 -7.20 -4.07 -20.97
C ALA A 184 -8.74 -4.14 -21.11
N TRP A 185 -9.23 -4.40 -22.32
CA TRP A 185 -10.66 -4.60 -22.60
C TRP A 185 -11.01 -6.07 -22.67
N THR A 186 -11.99 -6.48 -21.85
CA THR A 186 -12.51 -7.85 -21.83
C THR A 186 -13.95 -7.89 -22.32
N TRP A 187 -14.25 -8.72 -23.31
CA TRP A 187 -15.61 -8.90 -23.81
C TRP A 187 -16.50 -9.65 -22.81
N HIS A 188 -17.63 -9.05 -22.44
CA HIS A 188 -18.63 -9.70 -21.61
C HIS A 188 -19.78 -10.26 -22.45
N THR A 189 -19.96 -11.58 -22.41
CA THR A 189 -20.85 -12.31 -23.33
C THR A 189 -22.34 -12.01 -23.14
N THR A 190 -22.80 -11.73 -21.91
CA THR A 190 -24.20 -11.38 -21.63
C THR A 190 -24.50 -9.92 -21.96
N ARG A 191 -23.73 -8.99 -21.37
CA ARG A 191 -23.84 -7.55 -21.63
C ARG A 191 -23.56 -7.12 -23.08
N LYS A 192 -22.83 -7.94 -23.86
CA LYS A 192 -22.40 -7.64 -25.24
C LYS A 192 -21.61 -6.33 -25.35
N GLN A 193 -20.75 -6.08 -24.38
CA GLN A 193 -19.86 -4.93 -24.32
C GLN A 193 -18.50 -5.37 -23.75
N PHE A 194 -17.46 -4.58 -24.00
CA PHE A 194 -16.21 -4.68 -23.28
C PHE A 194 -16.31 -3.99 -21.92
N TYR A 195 -15.68 -4.56 -20.90
CA TYR A 195 -15.34 -3.85 -19.67
C TYR A 195 -13.83 -3.61 -19.58
N PHE A 196 -13.45 -2.49 -18.96
CA PHE A 196 -12.05 -2.15 -18.70
C PHE A 196 -11.51 -2.82 -17.43
N ASN A 197 -10.22 -3.17 -17.43
CA ASN A 197 -9.51 -3.82 -16.33
C ASN A 197 -7.99 -3.63 -16.53
N GLN A 198 -7.35 -2.80 -15.71
CA GLN A 198 -5.92 -2.46 -15.81
C GLN A 198 -5.00 -3.62 -15.45
N PHE A 199 -5.40 -4.45 -14.49
CA PHE A 199 -4.51 -5.46 -13.91
C PHE A 199 -4.68 -6.82 -14.56
N ILE A 200 -5.81 -7.47 -14.29
CA ILE A 200 -6.15 -8.81 -14.78
C ILE A 200 -7.66 -8.89 -15.00
N GLN A 201 -8.09 -9.87 -15.80
CA GLN A 201 -9.47 -9.99 -16.25
C GLN A 201 -10.52 -10.01 -15.12
N ASN A 202 -10.21 -10.61 -13.96
CA ASN A 202 -11.13 -10.71 -12.82
C ASN A 202 -11.15 -9.47 -11.91
N LEU A 203 -10.45 -8.39 -12.29
CA LEU A 203 -10.43 -7.11 -11.60
C LEU A 203 -11.00 -6.01 -12.50
N PRO A 204 -12.33 -5.99 -12.74
CA PRO A 204 -12.97 -4.92 -13.48
C PRO A 204 -12.83 -3.57 -12.75
N ASP A 205 -12.40 -2.54 -13.48
CA ASP A 205 -12.17 -1.22 -12.91
C ASP A 205 -13.47 -0.45 -12.70
N LEU A 206 -13.54 0.20 -11.55
CA LEU A 206 -14.66 1.05 -11.19
C LEU A 206 -14.59 2.37 -11.96
N ASN A 207 -15.76 2.86 -12.37
CA ASN A 207 -15.87 4.13 -13.05
C ASN A 207 -15.89 5.28 -12.03
N PHE A 208 -14.72 5.82 -11.68
CA PHE A 208 -14.64 6.97 -10.76
C PHE A 208 -15.21 8.27 -11.31
N ARG A 209 -15.57 8.35 -12.60
CA ARG A 209 -16.33 9.51 -13.11
C ARG A 209 -17.80 9.45 -12.70
N ASN A 210 -18.26 8.32 -12.18
CA ASN A 210 -19.58 8.17 -11.60
C ASN A 210 -19.59 8.65 -10.14
N LYS A 211 -20.36 9.71 -9.86
CA LYS A 211 -20.51 10.24 -8.50
C LYS A 211 -21.01 9.21 -7.48
N LYS A 212 -21.81 8.21 -7.90
CA LYS A 212 -22.26 7.15 -6.99
C LYS A 212 -21.07 6.31 -6.50
N VAL A 213 -20.09 6.03 -7.36
CA VAL A 213 -18.89 5.27 -7.00
C VAL A 213 -18.05 6.05 -5.97
N HIS A 214 -17.89 7.37 -6.16
CA HIS A 214 -17.25 8.24 -5.18
C HIS A 214 -17.91 8.14 -3.80
N GLU A 215 -19.24 8.30 -3.75
CA GLU A 215 -19.99 8.26 -2.49
C GLU A 215 -19.90 6.88 -1.82
N GLU A 216 -19.97 5.78 -2.58
CA GLU A 216 -19.82 4.43 -2.04
C GLU A 216 -18.44 4.22 -1.41
N MET A 217 -17.36 4.64 -2.10
CA MET A 217 -16.01 4.55 -1.57
C MET A 217 -15.81 5.41 -0.32
N LYS A 218 -16.36 6.62 -0.31
CA LYS A 218 -16.35 7.50 0.86
C LYS A 218 -17.11 6.89 2.05
N ASN A 219 -18.25 6.26 1.79
CA ASN A 219 -19.05 5.55 2.80
C ASN A 219 -18.29 4.35 3.39
N ILE A 220 -17.58 3.59 2.56
CA ILE A 220 -16.71 2.49 3.00
C ILE A 220 -15.60 3.01 3.91
N LEU A 221 -14.89 4.06 3.51
CA LEU A 221 -13.86 4.69 4.34
C LEU A 221 -14.44 5.17 5.68
N ASN A 222 -15.58 5.87 5.65
CA ASN A 222 -16.27 6.33 6.85
C ASN A 222 -16.61 5.17 7.80
N TYR A 223 -17.09 4.04 7.27
CA TYR A 223 -17.41 2.85 8.08
C TYR A 223 -16.19 2.34 8.84
N TRP A 224 -15.07 2.10 8.15
CA TRP A 224 -13.85 1.54 8.77
C TRP A 224 -13.16 2.52 9.71
N ILE A 225 -13.17 3.81 9.39
CA ILE A 225 -12.64 4.85 10.27
C ILE A 225 -13.48 4.96 11.55
N THR A 226 -14.81 4.85 11.45
CA THR A 226 -15.71 4.82 12.61
C THR A 226 -15.43 3.62 13.52
N LEU A 227 -14.98 2.49 12.96
CA LEU A 227 -14.58 1.31 13.73
C LEU A 227 -13.25 1.48 14.48
N GLY A 228 -12.42 2.47 14.13
CA GLY A 228 -11.18 2.78 14.85
C GLY A 228 -9.88 2.60 14.05
N ILE A 229 -9.94 2.48 12.73
CA ILE A 229 -8.73 2.54 11.89
C ILE A 229 -8.02 3.90 12.06
N ASP A 230 -6.68 3.86 12.18
CA ASP A 230 -5.84 5.05 12.41
C ASP A 230 -5.28 5.66 11.12
N GLY A 231 -5.42 4.99 9.99
CA GLY A 231 -5.00 5.49 8.69
C GLY A 231 -5.34 4.53 7.56
N ILE A 232 -5.23 5.02 6.34
CA ILE A 232 -5.48 4.22 5.14
C ILE A 232 -4.25 4.22 4.25
N ARG A 233 -3.95 3.09 3.61
CA ARG A 233 -3.04 3.01 2.47
C ARG A 233 -3.88 2.79 1.22
N ILE A 234 -3.82 3.72 0.30
CA ILE A 234 -4.58 3.67 -0.95
C ILE A 234 -3.75 2.92 -1.99
N ASP A 235 -4.22 1.75 -2.40
CA ASP A 235 -3.59 0.92 -3.42
C ASP A 235 -3.91 1.41 -4.84
N ALA A 236 -2.96 1.24 -5.76
CA ALA A 236 -3.12 1.49 -7.18
C ALA A 236 -3.63 2.90 -7.55
N LEU A 237 -3.35 3.92 -6.74
CA LEU A 237 -4.00 5.22 -6.85
C LEU A 237 -3.83 5.87 -8.24
N LYS A 238 -2.66 5.69 -8.86
CA LYS A 238 -2.39 6.27 -10.18
C LYS A 238 -3.29 5.75 -11.30
N HIS A 239 -3.98 4.64 -11.09
CA HIS A 239 -4.81 3.96 -12.10
C HIS A 239 -6.30 4.30 -11.98
N VAL A 240 -6.71 5.06 -10.96
CA VAL A 240 -8.12 5.27 -10.60
C VAL A 240 -8.96 5.99 -11.67
N TYR A 241 -8.30 6.78 -12.53
CA TYR A 241 -8.95 7.50 -13.62
C TYR A 241 -8.22 7.28 -14.94
N GLU A 242 -9.00 7.24 -16.02
CA GLU A 242 -8.52 7.19 -17.40
C GLU A 242 -9.17 8.31 -18.25
N SER A 243 -8.64 8.50 -19.47
CA SER A 243 -9.18 9.41 -20.47
C SER A 243 -10.57 8.96 -20.96
N GLU A 244 -11.56 9.85 -20.95
CA GLU A 244 -12.91 9.55 -21.45
C GLU A 244 -12.99 9.42 -22.97
N ASN A 245 -12.03 10.05 -23.66
CA ASN A 245 -11.99 10.10 -25.12
C ASN A 245 -11.48 8.78 -25.74
N LEU A 246 -10.90 7.89 -24.93
CA LEU A 246 -10.42 6.56 -25.32
C LEU A 246 -9.37 6.57 -26.44
N GLU A 247 -8.50 7.57 -26.47
CA GLU A 247 -7.41 7.63 -27.45
C GLU A 247 -6.45 6.43 -27.29
N ASP A 248 -5.87 5.99 -28.41
CA ASP A 248 -4.77 5.03 -28.36
C ASP A 248 -3.55 5.65 -27.65
N GLU A 249 -2.92 4.89 -26.76
CA GLU A 249 -1.66 5.27 -26.14
C GLU A 249 -0.54 5.35 -27.18
N PRO A 250 0.33 6.38 -27.11
CA PRO A 250 1.50 6.48 -27.97
C PRO A 250 2.44 5.28 -27.81
N ILE A 251 2.96 4.78 -28.92
CA ILE A 251 4.00 3.72 -28.93
C ILE A 251 5.38 4.40 -28.78
N LEU A 252 6.16 3.99 -27.79
CA LEU A 252 7.47 4.56 -27.49
C LEU A 252 8.54 4.13 -28.50
N ASP A 253 8.60 2.84 -28.83
CA ASP A 253 9.49 2.26 -29.83
C ASP A 253 8.71 1.45 -30.88
N SER A 254 8.57 2.05 -32.06
CA SER A 254 7.89 1.42 -33.21
C SER A 254 8.59 0.17 -33.77
N SER A 255 9.83 -0.13 -33.35
CA SER A 255 10.55 -1.33 -33.79
C SER A 255 10.17 -2.60 -33.01
N ILE A 256 9.59 -2.44 -31.82
CA ILE A 256 9.09 -3.55 -31.01
C ILE A 256 7.77 -4.03 -31.61
N VAL A 257 7.73 -5.30 -32.02
CA VAL A 257 6.55 -5.91 -32.64
C VAL A 257 5.69 -6.61 -31.60
N GLY A 258 4.38 -6.39 -31.67
CA GLY A 258 3.39 -7.02 -30.79
C GLY A 258 3.08 -6.17 -29.56
N ASN A 259 2.16 -6.67 -28.75
CA ASN A 259 1.76 -6.01 -27.52
C ASN A 259 2.90 -6.05 -26.49
N ASN A 260 3.17 -4.92 -25.88
CA ASN A 260 4.12 -4.78 -24.80
C ASN A 260 3.71 -3.56 -23.98
N TYR A 261 3.25 -3.80 -22.74
CA TYR A 261 2.80 -2.76 -21.82
C TYR A 261 3.87 -1.68 -21.65
N THR A 262 5.13 -2.09 -21.43
CA THR A 262 6.26 -1.16 -21.22
C THR A 262 6.67 -0.35 -22.45
N ASN A 263 6.10 -0.65 -23.62
CA ASN A 263 6.33 0.09 -24.87
C ASN A 263 5.24 1.13 -25.18
N LEU A 264 4.29 1.33 -24.27
CA LEU A 264 3.27 2.36 -24.39
C LEU A 264 3.58 3.53 -23.45
N ASP A 265 3.28 4.75 -23.89
CA ASP A 265 3.27 5.93 -23.05
C ASP A 265 1.91 6.05 -22.37
N HIS A 266 1.82 5.73 -21.08
CA HIS A 266 0.56 5.55 -20.36
C HIS A 266 -0.13 6.86 -19.92
N ILE A 267 -0.10 7.88 -20.78
CA ILE A 267 -0.64 9.23 -20.50
C ILE A 267 -2.17 9.26 -20.38
N TYR A 268 -2.87 8.24 -20.87
CA TYR A 268 -4.34 8.18 -20.86
C TYR A 268 -4.91 7.24 -19.81
N THR A 269 -4.08 6.39 -19.20
CA THR A 269 -4.52 5.36 -18.23
C THR A 269 -3.85 5.49 -16.87
N THR A 270 -2.96 6.46 -16.69
CA THR A 270 -2.28 6.73 -15.42
C THR A 270 -2.18 8.21 -15.10
N ASP A 271 -2.04 8.54 -13.80
CA ASP A 271 -1.70 9.88 -13.29
C ASP A 271 -2.61 11.02 -13.78
N GLN A 272 -3.90 10.73 -14.02
CA GLN A 272 -4.86 11.77 -14.41
C GLN A 272 -5.04 12.80 -13.28
N GLU A 273 -5.26 14.08 -13.64
CA GLU A 273 -5.27 15.18 -12.65
C GLU A 273 -6.44 15.08 -11.65
N GLU A 274 -7.52 14.38 -11.97
CA GLU A 274 -8.67 14.16 -11.09
C GLU A 274 -8.31 13.43 -9.78
N ILE A 275 -7.20 12.68 -9.78
CA ILE A 275 -6.68 12.02 -8.57
C ILE A 275 -6.44 13.04 -7.44
N TYR A 276 -5.98 14.24 -7.75
CA TYR A 276 -5.67 15.25 -6.74
C TYR A 276 -6.93 15.77 -6.02
N ASP A 277 -8.06 15.83 -6.72
CA ASP A 277 -9.35 16.21 -6.12
C ASP A 277 -9.93 15.04 -5.30
N LEU A 278 -9.75 13.80 -5.76
CA LEU A 278 -10.13 12.61 -5.00
C LEU A 278 -9.37 12.54 -3.66
N ILE A 279 -8.06 12.77 -3.67
CA ILE A 279 -7.23 12.82 -2.46
C ILE A 279 -7.77 13.89 -1.50
N GLN A 280 -8.07 15.09 -1.99
CA GLN A 280 -8.59 16.18 -1.16
C GLN A 280 -9.93 15.81 -0.52
N ASP A 281 -10.84 15.18 -1.26
CA ASP A 281 -12.14 14.76 -0.72
C ASP A 281 -11.98 13.73 0.42
N TRP A 282 -11.07 12.77 0.28
CA TRP A 282 -10.78 11.83 1.35
C TRP A 282 -10.03 12.50 2.51
N ARG A 283 -9.12 13.43 2.26
CA ARG A 283 -8.47 14.20 3.32
C ARG A 283 -9.50 14.95 4.18
N LEU A 284 -10.48 15.58 3.54
CA LEU A 284 -11.58 16.28 4.23
C LEU A 284 -12.39 15.32 5.11
N LEU A 285 -12.72 14.12 4.63
CA LEU A 285 -13.40 13.11 5.45
C LEU A 285 -12.62 12.82 6.74
N LEU A 286 -11.31 12.59 6.64
CA LEU A 286 -10.48 12.23 7.79
C LEU A 286 -10.28 13.43 8.73
N ASP A 287 -10.25 14.65 8.20
CA ASP A 287 -10.17 15.88 8.99
C ASP A 287 -11.45 16.15 9.78
N ASP A 288 -12.62 15.77 9.25
CA ASP A 288 -13.89 15.86 9.99
C ASP A 288 -13.87 14.95 11.24
N PHE A 289 -13.27 13.76 11.16
CA PHE A 289 -13.05 12.92 12.35
C PHE A 289 -12.10 13.59 13.35
N LYS A 290 -10.98 14.14 12.86
CA LYS A 290 -9.98 14.83 13.69
C LYS A 290 -10.55 16.03 14.43
N GLN A 291 -11.50 16.76 13.84
CA GLN A 291 -12.17 17.87 14.53
C GLN A 291 -12.95 17.40 15.77
N ASN A 292 -13.45 16.17 15.76
CA ASN A 292 -14.26 15.61 16.85
C ASN A 292 -13.43 14.95 17.94
N ASP A 293 -12.39 14.19 17.58
CA ASP A 293 -11.61 13.39 18.53
C ASP A 293 -10.16 13.86 18.74
N HIS A 294 -9.73 14.89 18.01
CA HIS A 294 -8.38 15.44 18.05
C HIS A 294 -7.27 14.44 17.72
N PHE A 295 -7.60 13.36 17.01
CA PHE A 295 -6.65 12.34 16.59
C PHE A 295 -6.40 12.39 15.08
N THR A 296 -5.13 12.46 14.69
CA THR A 296 -4.74 12.48 13.28
C THR A 296 -4.83 11.09 12.68
N ARG A 297 -5.64 10.96 11.63
CA ARG A 297 -5.65 9.81 10.73
C ARG A 297 -4.91 10.14 9.45
N ILE A 298 -4.04 9.23 9.02
CA ILE A 298 -3.16 9.47 7.88
C ILE A 298 -3.68 8.84 6.58
N ILE A 299 -3.28 9.45 5.47
CA ILE A 299 -3.37 8.86 4.14
C ILE A 299 -1.95 8.48 3.68
N MET A 300 -1.77 7.20 3.40
CA MET A 300 -0.64 6.67 2.63
C MET A 300 -1.13 6.32 1.23
N THR A 301 -0.25 6.37 0.23
CA THR A 301 -0.59 5.95 -1.14
C THR A 301 0.45 5.02 -1.71
N GLU A 302 0.00 4.06 -2.50
CA GLU A 302 0.82 3.32 -3.45
C GLU A 302 0.66 3.90 -4.86
N SER A 303 1.80 4.27 -5.44
CA SER A 303 1.89 4.84 -6.77
C SER A 303 3.35 4.82 -7.22
N TYR A 304 3.64 4.00 -8.23
CA TYR A 304 4.93 4.01 -8.92
C TYR A 304 4.90 5.09 -10.01
N SER A 305 4.95 6.36 -9.59
CA SER A 305 4.91 7.54 -10.45
C SER A 305 6.13 8.42 -10.23
N ASN A 306 6.35 9.40 -11.13
CA ASN A 306 7.46 10.33 -11.00
C ASN A 306 7.33 11.20 -9.74
N ASN A 307 8.46 11.64 -9.18
CA ASN A 307 8.48 12.49 -7.98
C ASN A 307 7.62 13.76 -8.11
N SER A 308 7.47 14.34 -9.30
CA SER A 308 6.58 15.50 -9.50
C SER A 308 5.11 15.20 -9.21
N VAL A 309 4.65 13.98 -9.51
CA VAL A 309 3.29 13.50 -9.19
C VAL A 309 3.19 13.24 -7.68
N LEU A 310 4.15 12.50 -7.12
CA LEU A 310 4.17 12.17 -5.68
C LEU A 310 4.25 13.41 -4.80
N PHE A 311 4.94 14.46 -5.24
CA PHE A 311 4.99 15.74 -4.53
C PHE A 311 3.69 16.54 -4.63
N LYS A 312 2.94 16.40 -5.72
CA LYS A 312 1.57 16.93 -5.77
C LYS A 312 0.67 16.20 -4.78
N TYR A 313 0.81 14.88 -4.59
CA TYR A 313 0.04 14.13 -3.59
C TYR A 313 0.21 14.69 -2.16
N TYR A 314 1.44 15.01 -1.76
CA TYR A 314 1.67 15.71 -0.48
C TYR A 314 0.85 17.00 -0.38
N THR A 315 0.87 17.85 -1.42
CA THR A 315 0.13 19.11 -1.41
C THR A 315 -1.38 18.96 -1.52
N SER A 316 -1.86 17.80 -1.97
CA SER A 316 -3.29 17.47 -2.08
C SER A 316 -3.86 16.86 -0.80
N GLY A 317 -3.02 16.44 0.16
CA GLY A 317 -3.47 15.92 1.46
C GLY A 317 -2.97 14.53 1.83
N VAL A 318 -2.09 13.92 1.03
CA VAL A 318 -1.43 12.66 1.40
C VAL A 318 -0.32 12.92 2.41
N ASP A 319 -0.33 12.22 3.53
CA ASP A 319 0.72 12.29 4.55
C ASP A 319 1.97 11.50 4.13
N VAL A 320 1.76 10.34 3.49
CA VAL A 320 2.82 9.40 3.08
C VAL A 320 2.61 8.90 1.65
N PRO A 321 2.96 9.69 0.62
CA PRO A 321 3.12 9.14 -0.72
C PRO A 321 4.35 8.21 -0.69
N THR A 322 4.07 6.91 -0.73
CA THR A 322 5.09 5.90 -0.41
C THR A 322 6.25 5.99 -1.40
N ASN A 323 7.46 6.18 -0.86
CA ASN A 323 8.67 6.34 -1.64
C ASN A 323 9.24 4.99 -2.06
N PHE A 324 8.80 4.49 -3.22
CA PHE A 324 9.32 3.27 -3.81
C PHE A 324 10.63 3.46 -4.57
N ASN A 325 11.24 4.65 -4.62
CA ASN A 325 12.50 4.87 -5.34
C ASN A 325 13.69 4.11 -4.73
N LEU A 326 13.51 3.57 -3.52
CA LEU A 326 14.49 2.72 -2.83
C LEU A 326 14.12 1.22 -2.90
N VAL A 327 12.95 0.90 -3.47
CA VAL A 327 12.52 -0.45 -3.85
C VAL A 327 12.89 -0.66 -5.31
N ARG A 328 13.55 -1.77 -5.65
CA ARG A 328 14.30 -1.97 -6.92
C ARG A 328 15.60 -1.14 -6.90
N TYR A 329 16.74 -1.56 -7.44
CA TYR A 329 17.06 -2.52 -8.48
C TYR A 329 18.31 -3.31 -8.03
N SER A 330 18.46 -4.57 -8.41
CA SER A 330 19.68 -5.36 -8.12
C SER A 330 20.96 -4.76 -8.72
N SER A 331 20.84 -3.72 -9.53
CA SER A 331 21.93 -2.94 -10.14
C SER A 331 22.29 -1.66 -9.38
N TYR A 332 21.57 -1.28 -8.32
CA TYR A 332 21.84 -0.03 -7.62
C TYR A 332 23.20 -0.04 -6.92
N THR A 333 23.94 1.03 -7.15
CA THR A 333 25.16 1.33 -6.41
C THR A 333 24.83 2.21 -5.21
N PRO A 334 25.72 2.32 -4.20
CA PRO A 334 25.54 3.28 -3.11
C PRO A 334 25.31 4.73 -3.59
N LYS A 335 25.81 5.09 -4.78
CA LYS A 335 25.58 6.42 -5.37
C LYS A 335 24.14 6.61 -5.86
N ASP A 336 23.50 5.54 -6.33
CA ASP A 336 22.10 5.60 -6.79
C ASP A 336 21.16 5.81 -5.61
N PHE A 337 21.38 5.10 -4.49
CA PHE A 337 20.67 5.35 -3.22
C PHE A 337 20.84 6.79 -2.74
N ALA A 338 22.09 7.28 -2.68
CA ALA A 338 22.36 8.65 -2.26
C ALA A 338 21.66 9.68 -3.14
N ARG A 339 21.69 9.50 -4.47
CA ARG A 339 21.00 10.37 -5.41
C ARG A 339 19.48 10.35 -5.21
N ASN A 340 18.86 9.17 -5.09
CA ASN A 340 17.41 9.07 -4.90
C ASN A 340 16.96 9.72 -3.59
N ILE A 341 17.74 9.55 -2.51
CA ILE A 341 17.48 10.21 -1.22
C ILE A 341 17.63 11.73 -1.34
N GLU A 342 18.74 12.21 -1.91
CA GLU A 342 19.01 13.63 -2.08
C GLU A 342 17.94 14.29 -2.95
N GLU A 343 17.57 13.66 -4.06
CA GLU A 343 16.52 14.16 -4.96
C GLU A 343 15.16 14.26 -4.28
N TRP A 344 14.80 13.33 -3.40
CA TRP A 344 13.55 13.42 -2.65
C TRP A 344 13.61 14.50 -1.59
N ILE A 345 14.60 14.45 -0.69
CA ILE A 345 14.71 15.37 0.45
C ILE A 345 14.82 16.83 -0.02
N THR A 346 15.54 17.10 -1.11
CA THR A 346 15.76 18.47 -1.59
C THR A 346 14.58 19.06 -2.37
N LYS A 347 13.67 18.21 -2.87
CA LYS A 347 12.57 18.64 -3.75
C LYS A 347 11.18 18.41 -3.16
N MET A 348 11.04 17.59 -2.11
CA MET A 348 9.75 17.37 -1.44
C MET A 348 9.21 18.71 -0.91
N PRO A 349 7.87 18.87 -0.85
CA PRO A 349 7.26 20.11 -0.36
C PRO A 349 7.72 20.49 1.06
N VAL A 350 7.80 21.78 1.35
CA VAL A 350 8.16 22.26 2.69
C VAL A 350 7.12 21.77 3.71
N GLY A 351 7.60 21.14 4.78
CA GLY A 351 6.75 20.56 5.83
C GLY A 351 6.33 19.11 5.56
N ALA A 352 6.65 18.54 4.39
CA ALA A 352 6.46 17.12 4.13
C ALA A 352 7.41 16.26 4.98
N THR A 353 6.96 15.06 5.31
CA THR A 353 7.74 14.06 6.04
C THR A 353 8.34 13.06 5.04
N PHE A 354 9.66 12.86 5.08
CA PHE A 354 10.31 11.81 4.29
C PHE A 354 9.82 10.43 4.74
N ASN A 355 9.69 9.51 3.80
CA ASN A 355 9.40 8.12 4.10
C ASN A 355 10.23 7.21 3.20
N SER A 356 10.43 5.97 3.65
CA SER A 356 11.11 4.96 2.86
C SER A 356 10.50 3.59 3.07
N VAL A 357 10.35 2.87 1.97
CA VAL A 357 10.12 1.44 1.91
C VAL A 357 11.25 0.83 1.10
N LEU A 358 11.80 -0.29 1.57
CA LEU A 358 12.88 -0.99 0.89
C LEU A 358 12.52 -2.46 0.60
N GLN A 359 11.48 -2.98 1.24
CA GLN A 359 10.88 -4.30 1.00
C GLN A 359 9.36 -4.18 1.13
N ASN A 360 8.62 -4.97 0.37
CA ASN A 360 7.18 -5.14 0.51
C ASN A 360 6.75 -6.51 -0.04
N HIS A 361 5.48 -6.86 0.11
CA HIS A 361 4.92 -8.15 -0.33
C HIS A 361 4.94 -8.41 -1.85
N ASP A 362 5.29 -7.42 -2.68
CA ASP A 362 5.37 -7.53 -4.16
C ASP A 362 6.81 -7.57 -4.69
N HIS A 363 7.81 -7.39 -3.81
CA HIS A 363 9.21 -7.31 -4.18
C HIS A 363 10.06 -8.33 -3.43
N LYS A 364 11.11 -8.80 -4.11
CA LYS A 364 12.02 -9.80 -3.56
C LYS A 364 12.65 -9.33 -2.25
N ARG A 365 12.86 -10.25 -1.31
CA ARG A 365 13.49 -9.93 -0.03
C ARG A 365 14.97 -9.55 -0.17
N PHE A 366 15.52 -8.82 0.81
CA PHE A 366 16.91 -8.34 0.83
C PHE A 366 17.94 -9.44 0.62
N SER A 367 17.72 -10.60 1.23
CA SER A 367 18.55 -11.78 1.10
C SER A 367 18.79 -12.20 -0.36
N ILE A 368 17.78 -12.02 -1.22
CA ILE A 368 17.85 -12.32 -2.64
C ILE A 368 18.44 -11.16 -3.45
N LEU A 369 18.10 -9.92 -3.10
CA LEU A 369 18.55 -8.74 -3.86
C LEU A 369 20.00 -8.37 -3.59
N TYR A 370 20.43 -8.43 -2.33
CA TYR A 370 21.71 -7.91 -1.86
C TYR A 370 22.61 -8.98 -1.22
N GLY A 371 22.06 -10.16 -0.95
CA GLY A 371 22.75 -11.25 -0.26
C GLY A 371 22.70 -11.11 1.27
N SER A 372 22.85 -12.23 1.97
CA SER A 372 22.71 -12.31 3.43
C SER A 372 23.65 -11.39 4.21
N LYS A 373 24.84 -11.09 3.68
CA LYS A 373 25.84 -10.23 4.34
C LYS A 373 25.42 -8.76 4.47
N LEU A 374 24.42 -8.31 3.71
CA LEU A 374 23.98 -6.91 3.71
C LEU A 374 22.68 -6.68 4.45
N ILE A 375 22.03 -7.72 4.99
CA ILE A 375 20.72 -7.61 5.67
C ILE A 375 20.79 -6.59 6.82
N ASP A 376 21.76 -6.71 7.74
CA ASP A 376 21.94 -5.74 8.84
C ASP A 376 22.10 -4.32 8.31
N GLY A 377 22.96 -4.13 7.31
CA GLY A 377 23.20 -2.82 6.72
C GLY A 377 21.96 -2.22 6.07
N MET A 378 21.15 -3.04 5.40
CA MET A 378 19.91 -2.60 4.74
C MET A 378 18.80 -2.30 5.77
N ASN A 379 18.71 -3.07 6.86
CA ASN A 379 17.80 -2.79 7.97
C ASN A 379 18.17 -1.49 8.69
N ALA A 380 19.46 -1.32 9.05
CA ALA A 380 19.94 -0.07 9.63
C ALA A 380 19.71 1.12 8.69
N PHE A 381 19.95 0.95 7.39
CA PHE A 381 19.69 1.97 6.39
C PHE A 381 18.20 2.32 6.33
N SER A 382 17.29 1.34 6.37
CA SER A 382 15.84 1.57 6.40
C SER A 382 15.38 2.35 7.64
N LEU A 383 16.01 2.12 8.79
CA LEU A 383 15.61 2.72 10.08
C LEU A 383 16.30 4.06 10.39
N PHE A 384 17.47 4.34 9.80
CA PHE A 384 18.24 5.57 10.08
C PHE A 384 17.90 6.73 9.14
N LEU A 385 17.13 6.49 8.08
CA LEU A 385 16.62 7.57 7.23
C LEU A 385 15.62 8.44 8.01
N PRO A 386 15.54 9.75 7.71
CA PRO A 386 14.66 10.65 8.45
C PRO A 386 13.19 10.32 8.21
N GLY A 387 12.33 10.54 9.20
CA GLY A 387 10.89 10.37 9.03
C GLY A 387 10.43 8.93 9.24
N ILE A 388 9.75 8.36 8.24
CA ILE A 388 8.99 7.11 8.38
C ILE A 388 9.75 5.93 7.76
N ALA A 389 9.84 4.84 8.50
CA ALA A 389 10.35 3.56 8.02
C ALA A 389 9.20 2.57 7.81
N ILE A 390 9.04 2.04 6.60
CA ILE A 390 8.08 0.98 6.28
C ILE A 390 8.86 -0.32 6.09
N VAL A 391 8.58 -1.31 6.93
CA VAL A 391 9.31 -2.58 6.99
C VAL A 391 8.37 -3.76 6.77
N LEU A 392 8.80 -4.73 5.95
CA LEU A 392 8.04 -5.95 5.67
C LEU A 392 8.27 -6.99 6.76
N TYR A 393 7.22 -7.71 7.17
CA TYR A 393 7.37 -8.81 8.12
C TYR A 393 8.43 -9.83 7.70
N GLY A 394 9.22 -10.28 8.67
CA GLY A 394 10.34 -11.19 8.45
C GLY A 394 11.60 -10.53 7.90
N GLY A 395 11.57 -9.23 7.55
CA GLY A 395 12.76 -8.47 7.18
C GLY A 395 13.76 -8.35 8.33
N GLU A 396 13.25 -8.23 9.56
CA GLU A 396 13.99 -8.14 10.81
C GLU A 396 14.78 -9.42 11.14
N ILE A 397 14.27 -10.60 10.73
CA ILE A 397 14.99 -11.89 10.84
C ILE A 397 15.66 -12.29 9.50
N GLY A 398 15.62 -11.41 8.50
CA GLY A 398 16.23 -11.64 7.20
C GLY A 398 15.66 -12.82 6.41
N MET A 399 14.34 -13.04 6.44
CA MET A 399 13.66 -14.08 5.67
C MET A 399 14.06 -14.08 4.19
N GLU A 400 13.96 -15.24 3.57
CA GLU A 400 14.33 -15.48 2.17
C GLU A 400 13.09 -15.84 1.34
N ASP A 401 13.14 -15.51 0.05
CA ASP A 401 12.05 -15.83 -0.87
C ASP A 401 11.91 -17.35 -1.04
N ILE A 402 10.69 -17.83 -1.16
CA ILE A 402 10.40 -19.21 -1.60
C ILE A 402 10.41 -19.29 -3.13
N PRO A 403 10.59 -20.50 -3.73
CA PRO A 403 10.59 -20.68 -5.18
C PRO A 403 9.17 -20.63 -5.79
N ASP A 404 8.41 -19.58 -5.48
CA ASP A 404 7.10 -19.26 -6.07
C ASP A 404 7.25 -18.09 -7.06
N LYS A 405 6.39 -18.01 -8.08
CA LYS A 405 6.47 -16.93 -9.09
C LYS A 405 5.75 -15.65 -8.66
N VAL A 406 4.72 -15.77 -7.83
CA VAL A 406 3.81 -14.69 -7.45
C VAL A 406 3.97 -14.36 -5.97
N ASN A 407 4.05 -15.38 -5.13
CA ASN A 407 4.03 -15.26 -3.67
C ASN A 407 5.43 -15.45 -3.05
N PHE A 408 6.50 -15.21 -3.81
CA PHE A 408 7.88 -15.46 -3.37
C PHE A 408 8.23 -14.79 -2.04
N ALA A 409 7.75 -13.56 -1.80
CA ALA A 409 7.99 -12.79 -0.58
C ALA A 409 6.90 -13.01 0.49
N ARG A 410 5.88 -13.83 0.21
CA ARG A 410 4.67 -13.99 1.02
C ARG A 410 4.65 -15.33 1.79
N SER A 411 5.80 -15.98 1.97
CA SER A 411 5.91 -17.23 2.75
C SER A 411 5.59 -17.02 4.24
N PRO A 412 5.09 -18.03 4.96
CA PRO A 412 4.75 -17.89 6.37
C PRO A 412 5.93 -17.44 7.25
N MET A 413 5.64 -16.57 8.21
CA MET A 413 6.60 -16.04 9.19
C MET A 413 7.26 -17.16 9.99
N GLN A 414 8.56 -17.03 10.22
CA GLN A 414 9.39 -18.08 10.84
C GLN A 414 9.56 -17.82 12.34
N TRP A 415 8.65 -18.35 13.17
CA TRP A 415 8.63 -18.10 14.61
C TRP A 415 9.61 -18.96 15.40
N ASP A 416 9.68 -20.26 15.11
CA ASP A 416 10.57 -21.19 15.80
C ASP A 416 11.01 -22.37 14.90
N ASP A 417 11.68 -23.36 15.51
CA ASP A 417 12.24 -24.55 14.87
C ASP A 417 11.27 -25.74 14.79
N THR A 418 10.01 -25.57 15.21
CA THR A 418 8.98 -26.61 15.15
C THR A 418 8.42 -26.76 13.73
N LYS A 419 7.52 -27.74 13.51
CA LYS A 419 6.90 -27.97 12.20
C LYS A 419 6.30 -26.65 11.66
N ASP A 420 6.51 -26.38 10.38
CA ASP A 420 6.01 -25.17 9.71
C ASP A 420 6.44 -23.87 10.42
N ALA A 421 7.63 -23.88 11.04
CA ALA A 421 8.23 -22.77 11.77
C ALA A 421 7.39 -22.17 12.91
N GLY A 422 6.48 -22.96 13.50
CA GLY A 422 5.56 -22.48 14.53
C GLY A 422 4.50 -21.50 14.00
N PHE A 423 4.39 -21.34 12.68
CA PHE A 423 3.35 -20.55 12.04
C PHE A 423 1.96 -21.14 12.30
N THR A 424 1.81 -22.46 12.14
CA THR A 424 0.59 -23.22 12.45
C THR A 424 0.90 -24.37 13.41
N ASN A 425 -0.07 -24.72 14.25
CA ASN A 425 0.08 -25.75 15.29
C ASN A 425 -0.71 -27.04 14.99
N THR A 426 -1.03 -27.32 13.71
CA THR A 426 -1.91 -28.45 13.34
C THR A 426 -1.35 -29.33 12.22
N THR A 427 -2.18 -30.32 11.84
CA THR A 427 -1.93 -31.23 10.73
C THR A 427 -2.21 -30.61 9.37
N HIS A 428 -2.94 -29.49 9.28
CA HIS A 428 -3.14 -28.81 8.01
C HIS A 428 -1.82 -28.18 7.56
N GLU A 429 -1.55 -28.26 6.26
CA GLU A 429 -0.38 -27.61 5.69
C GLU A 429 -0.65 -26.11 5.55
N PRO A 430 0.36 -25.25 5.75
CA PRO A 430 0.25 -23.84 5.44
C PRO A 430 -0.25 -23.62 3.99
N TRP A 431 -1.03 -22.55 3.79
CA TRP A 431 -1.58 -22.19 2.48
C TRP A 431 -0.50 -22.03 1.39
N ILE A 432 0.73 -21.73 1.81
CA ILE A 432 1.93 -21.77 0.99
C ILE A 432 3.13 -22.25 1.80
N MET A 433 4.10 -22.88 1.13
CA MET A 433 5.25 -23.48 1.80
C MET A 433 6.06 -22.48 2.66
N VAL A 434 6.55 -22.97 3.80
CA VAL A 434 7.55 -22.27 4.61
C VAL A 434 8.93 -22.43 3.98
N HIS A 435 9.76 -21.39 4.05
CA HIS A 435 11.12 -21.48 3.52
C HIS A 435 11.95 -22.49 4.35
N PRO A 436 12.72 -23.40 3.71
CA PRO A 436 13.36 -24.54 4.40
C PRO A 436 14.46 -24.16 5.41
N ASN A 437 14.95 -22.92 5.40
CA ASN A 437 15.93 -22.44 6.40
C ASN A 437 15.31 -22.10 7.77
N TYR A 438 14.00 -22.26 7.95
CA TYR A 438 13.33 -21.87 9.20
C TYR A 438 13.91 -22.55 10.44
N VAL A 439 14.51 -23.75 10.31
CA VAL A 439 15.15 -24.47 11.42
C VAL A 439 16.35 -23.72 12.03
N THR A 440 16.99 -22.83 11.28
CA THR A 440 18.15 -22.04 11.73
C THR A 440 17.91 -20.54 11.71
N ARG A 441 16.95 -20.07 10.91
CA ARG A 441 16.54 -18.66 10.82
C ARG A 441 15.10 -18.56 11.30
N ASN A 442 14.89 -18.16 12.55
CA ASN A 442 13.56 -17.96 13.12
C ASN A 442 13.67 -17.05 14.34
N VAL A 443 12.55 -16.43 14.73
CA VAL A 443 12.50 -15.49 15.86
C VAL A 443 13.12 -16.10 17.12
N LYS A 444 12.68 -17.29 17.55
CA LYS A 444 13.16 -17.94 18.77
C LYS A 444 14.69 -18.16 18.77
N THR A 445 15.26 -18.60 17.65
CA THR A 445 16.69 -18.87 17.51
C THR A 445 17.47 -17.56 17.51
N GLU A 446 16.97 -16.56 16.78
CA GLU A 446 17.62 -15.26 16.67
C GLU A 446 17.54 -14.44 17.96
N SER A 447 16.45 -14.50 18.72
CA SER A 447 16.34 -13.84 20.03
C SER A 447 17.40 -14.34 21.02
N ASN A 448 17.78 -15.62 20.93
CA ASN A 448 18.79 -16.23 21.80
C ASN A 448 20.24 -15.99 21.34
N ASN A 449 20.45 -15.38 20.17
CA ASN A 449 21.77 -15.09 19.62
C ASN A 449 22.01 -13.57 19.56
N PRO A 450 22.88 -13.01 20.41
CA PRO A 450 23.19 -11.57 20.42
C PRO A 450 23.83 -11.02 19.13
N LYS A 451 24.15 -11.89 18.16
CA LYS A 451 24.71 -11.53 16.85
C LYS A 451 23.77 -11.89 15.70
N SER A 452 22.49 -12.08 15.99
CA SER A 452 21.46 -12.35 14.96
C SER A 452 21.01 -11.07 14.26
N TYR A 453 20.28 -11.22 13.16
CA TYR A 453 19.65 -10.09 12.47
C TYR A 453 18.61 -9.45 13.40
N LEU A 454 17.84 -10.27 14.11
CA LEU A 454 16.81 -9.80 15.04
C LEU A 454 17.34 -8.95 16.20
N ASN A 455 18.48 -9.31 16.79
CA ASN A 455 19.07 -8.53 17.88
C ASN A 455 19.79 -7.26 17.36
N PHE A 456 20.14 -7.25 16.07
CA PHE A 456 20.72 -6.07 15.42
C PHE A 456 19.65 -5.05 15.04
N PHE A 457 18.53 -5.54 14.49
CA PHE A 457 17.32 -4.77 14.19
C PHE A 457 16.77 -4.15 15.48
#